data_AF-A0A2E5BRB6-F1
#
_entry.id   AF-A0A2E5BRB6-F1
#
_cell.length_a   1.000
_cell.length_b   1.000
_cell.length_c   1.000
_cell.angle_alpha   90.00
_cell.angle_beta   90.00
_cell.angle_gamma   90.00
#
_symmetry.space_group_name_H-M   'P 1'
#
loop_
_entity.id
_entity.type
_entity.pdbx_description
1 polymer ?
#
loop_
_entity_poly.entity_id
_entity_poly.type
_entity_poly.pdbx_seq_one_letter_code
_entity_poly.pdbx_strand_id
1 'polypeptide(L)'
;MARTVDTNDSTIHAHDDMVAIEDVVKDYLLANPSFVLDDAEILASLAAPAIQAGDNVVDLQTIMIERLQHKVRQLREIQSELIDAASINALTRDRVFESVLKLLEAKSFEELIAYITKPDGLAAALELDTVALAIESRADAPGLGVRGLRILEAGGTDRAMGSGSKVRLSAHIEPNPGLYGSSAGHVHSEALVRLTFSRTTPPGLLALGSAHAEQFHPTQAADLLEFLGRVIERAVRQWLDLPRTV
;
A
#
# COMPACT_ATOMS: atom_id res chain seq x y z
N MET A 1 -75.50 34.17 -45.06
CA MET A 1 -74.11 33.88 -45.50
C MET A 1 -73.17 34.26 -44.37
N ALA A 2 -72.17 33.39 -44.11
CA ALA A 2 -71.11 33.47 -43.10
C ALA A 2 -71.54 33.13 -41.66
N ARG A 3 -70.84 32.31 -40.88
CA ARG A 3 -69.71 31.38 -41.09
C ARG A 3 -69.66 30.53 -39.80
N THR A 4 -69.66 29.21 -39.92
CA THR A 4 -69.22 28.28 -38.87
C THR A 4 -67.70 28.26 -38.90
N VAL A 5 -67.01 28.54 -37.79
CA VAL A 5 -65.58 28.21 -37.58
C VAL A 5 -65.34 27.98 -36.09
N ASP A 6 -65.20 26.71 -35.74
CA ASP A 6 -64.12 26.10 -34.95
C ASP A 6 -63.60 26.85 -33.72
N THR A 7 -64.13 26.47 -32.56
CA THR A 7 -63.47 26.68 -31.26
C THR A 7 -63.30 25.39 -30.45
N ASN A 8 -63.69 24.22 -31.01
CA ASN A 8 -63.66 22.94 -30.30
C ASN A 8 -62.49 22.02 -30.72
N ASP A 9 -61.71 22.40 -31.74
CA ASP A 9 -60.64 21.57 -32.30
C ASP A 9 -59.27 21.81 -31.62
N SER A 10 -59.02 23.04 -31.17
CA SER A 10 -57.72 23.46 -30.60
C SER A 10 -57.42 22.88 -29.22
N THR A 11 -58.45 22.56 -28.44
CA THR A 11 -58.30 22.05 -27.06
C THR A 11 -58.12 20.53 -27.02
N ILE A 12 -58.61 19.82 -28.05
CA ILE A 12 -58.51 18.36 -28.16
C ILE A 12 -57.10 17.97 -28.63
N HIS A 13 -56.53 18.69 -29.60
CA HIS A 13 -55.16 18.45 -30.08
C HIS A 13 -54.08 18.68 -29.01
N ALA A 14 -54.21 19.71 -28.17
CA ALA A 14 -53.24 19.98 -27.10
C ALA A 14 -53.23 18.90 -26.01
N HIS A 15 -54.35 18.21 -25.79
CA HIS A 15 -54.46 17.13 -24.81
C HIS A 15 -53.90 15.81 -25.35
N ASP A 16 -54.09 15.55 -26.65
CA ASP A 16 -53.59 14.35 -27.35
C ASP A 16 -52.06 14.40 -27.53
N ASP A 17 -51.50 15.57 -27.85
CA ASP A 17 -50.05 15.77 -27.91
C ASP A 17 -49.38 15.64 -26.53
N MET A 18 -50.06 16.07 -25.46
CA MET A 18 -49.53 15.97 -24.09
C MET A 18 -49.54 14.52 -23.56
N VAL A 19 -50.56 13.73 -23.91
CA VAL A 19 -50.62 12.29 -23.60
C VAL A 19 -49.55 11.53 -24.39
N ALA A 20 -49.32 11.88 -25.65
CA ALA A 20 -48.24 11.30 -26.45
C ALA A 20 -46.85 11.61 -25.88
N ILE A 21 -46.64 12.82 -25.34
CA ILE A 21 -45.40 13.20 -24.67
C ILE A 21 -45.21 12.42 -23.37
N GLU A 22 -46.28 12.22 -22.59
CA GLU A 22 -46.22 11.43 -21.35
C GLU A 22 -45.83 9.97 -21.61
N ASP A 23 -46.39 9.34 -22.64
CA ASP A 23 -46.02 7.97 -23.02
C ASP A 23 -44.57 7.86 -23.51
N VAL A 24 -44.10 8.84 -24.29
CA VAL A 24 -42.70 8.90 -24.74
C VAL A 24 -41.73 9.10 -23.57
N VAL A 25 -42.07 9.95 -22.62
CA VAL A 25 -41.26 10.17 -21.39
C VAL A 25 -41.26 8.91 -20.54
N LYS A 26 -42.40 8.22 -20.41
CA LYS A 26 -42.50 6.97 -19.67
C LYS A 26 -41.65 5.86 -20.30
N ASP A 27 -41.70 5.70 -21.61
CA ASP A 27 -40.88 4.72 -22.34
C ASP A 27 -39.38 5.05 -22.22
N TYR A 28 -39.02 6.33 -22.27
CA TYR A 28 -37.64 6.77 -22.08
C TYR A 28 -37.11 6.49 -20.67
N LEU A 29 -37.91 6.72 -19.63
CA LEU A 29 -37.54 6.45 -18.24
C LEU A 29 -37.44 4.96 -17.95
N LEU A 30 -38.31 4.14 -18.54
CA LEU A 30 -38.23 2.67 -18.45
C LEU A 30 -37.00 2.12 -19.17
N ALA A 31 -36.62 2.71 -20.30
CA ALA A 31 -35.42 2.33 -21.05
C ALA A 31 -34.11 2.81 -20.38
N ASN A 32 -34.16 3.85 -19.54
CA ASN A 32 -33.00 4.46 -18.90
C ASN A 32 -33.15 4.60 -17.38
N PRO A 33 -33.23 3.49 -16.61
CA PRO A 33 -33.46 3.55 -15.16
C PRO A 33 -32.33 4.26 -14.39
N SER A 34 -31.10 4.20 -14.89
CA SER A 34 -29.93 4.85 -14.27
C SER A 34 -30.05 6.37 -14.22
N PHE A 35 -30.70 6.99 -15.21
CA PHE A 35 -30.89 8.44 -15.27
C PHE A 35 -31.65 8.98 -14.05
N VAL A 36 -32.66 8.23 -13.58
CA VAL A 36 -33.43 8.58 -12.38
C VAL A 36 -32.67 8.21 -11.10
N LEU A 37 -31.92 7.10 -11.11
CA LEU A 37 -31.22 6.61 -9.93
C LEU A 37 -29.95 7.39 -9.59
N ASP A 38 -29.32 8.04 -10.57
CA ASP A 38 -28.07 8.78 -10.41
C ASP A 38 -28.28 10.28 -10.10
N ASP A 39 -29.52 10.78 -10.23
CA ASP A 39 -29.86 12.19 -10.00
C ASP A 39 -30.57 12.41 -8.65
N ALA A 40 -29.86 13.01 -7.70
CA ALA A 40 -30.34 13.26 -6.35
C ALA A 40 -31.51 14.27 -6.27
N GLU A 41 -31.62 15.17 -7.25
CA GLU A 41 -32.64 16.23 -7.28
C GLU A 41 -33.98 15.67 -7.80
N ILE A 42 -33.94 14.86 -8.85
CA ILE A 42 -35.10 14.11 -9.36
C ILE A 42 -35.65 13.17 -8.27
N LEU A 43 -34.77 12.44 -7.58
CA LEU A 43 -35.16 11.53 -6.51
C LEU A 43 -35.80 12.24 -5.31
N ALA A 44 -35.27 13.40 -4.90
CA ALA A 44 -35.86 14.20 -3.82
C ALA A 44 -37.26 14.72 -4.19
N SER A 45 -37.49 15.03 -5.47
CA SER A 45 -38.78 15.52 -5.96
C SER A 45 -39.88 14.45 -6.00
N LEU A 46 -39.51 13.19 -6.29
CA LEU A 46 -40.42 12.04 -6.32
C LEU A 46 -40.82 11.54 -4.91
N ALA A 47 -40.12 11.98 -3.87
CA ALA A 47 -40.31 11.52 -2.48
C ALA A 47 -41.37 12.30 -1.68
N ALA A 48 -42.05 13.31 -2.26
CA ALA A 48 -43.15 14.01 -1.59
C ALA A 48 -44.48 13.21 -1.69
N PRO A 49 -45.36 13.25 -0.66
CA PRO A 49 -46.02 12.05 -0.16
C PRO A 49 -47.24 11.62 -0.97
N ALA A 50 -47.34 10.32 -1.27
CA ALA A 50 -48.63 9.66 -1.53
C ALA A 50 -48.97 8.75 -0.35
N ILE A 51 -49.98 9.18 0.40
CA ILE A 51 -50.68 8.43 1.42
C ILE A 51 -51.26 7.15 0.79
N GLN A 52 -50.90 6.01 1.38
CA GLN A 52 -51.56 4.68 1.38
C GLN A 52 -51.99 4.00 0.06
N ALA A 53 -51.59 2.71 0.03
CA ALA A 53 -52.29 1.53 -0.51
C ALA A 53 -52.01 1.10 -1.95
N GLY A 54 -51.36 -0.07 -2.07
CA GLY A 54 -51.32 -0.89 -3.29
C GLY A 54 -50.30 -2.03 -3.18
N ASP A 55 -50.79 -3.27 -3.12
CA ASP A 55 -50.13 -4.54 -2.77
C ASP A 55 -48.97 -5.01 -3.70
N ASN A 56 -48.31 -4.11 -4.43
CA ASN A 56 -47.15 -4.47 -5.27
C ASN A 56 -46.21 -3.28 -5.59
N VAL A 57 -46.26 -2.19 -4.83
CA VAL A 57 -45.32 -1.07 -5.02
C VAL A 57 -44.08 -1.36 -4.19
N VAL A 58 -43.02 -1.83 -4.87
CA VAL A 58 -41.68 -1.93 -4.30
C VAL A 58 -41.29 -0.52 -3.82
N ASP A 59 -41.10 -0.39 -2.51
CA ASP A 59 -40.80 0.88 -1.86
C ASP A 59 -39.40 1.35 -2.26
N LEU A 60 -39.34 2.14 -3.34
CA LEU A 60 -38.13 2.77 -3.86
C LEU A 60 -37.42 3.62 -2.78
N GLN A 61 -38.16 4.15 -1.79
CA GLN A 61 -37.56 4.88 -0.66
C GLN A 61 -36.78 3.92 0.25
N THR A 62 -37.36 2.77 0.58
CA THR A 62 -36.68 1.72 1.37
C THR A 62 -35.41 1.25 0.65
N ILE A 63 -35.47 0.97 -0.66
CA ILE A 63 -34.29 0.55 -1.44
C ILE A 63 -33.21 1.65 -1.47
N MET A 64 -33.60 2.92 -1.60
CA MET A 64 -32.66 4.04 -1.64
C MET A 64 -31.99 4.28 -0.27
N ILE A 65 -32.76 4.21 0.82
CA ILE A 65 -32.24 4.30 2.18
C ILE A 65 -31.27 3.14 2.45
N GLU A 66 -31.60 1.92 2.02
CA GLU A 66 -30.71 0.76 2.13
C GLU A 66 -29.40 0.97 1.37
N ARG A 67 -29.45 1.49 0.14
CA ARG A 67 -28.25 1.85 -0.66
C ARG A 67 -27.40 2.92 0.02
N LEU A 68 -28.00 4.00 0.50
CA LEU A 68 -27.27 5.06 1.20
C LEU A 68 -26.63 4.55 2.49
N GLN A 69 -27.36 3.78 3.28
CA GLN A 69 -26.83 3.15 4.48
C GLN A 69 -25.69 2.18 4.15
N HIS A 70 -25.80 1.41 3.06
CA HIS A 70 -24.72 0.56 2.57
C HIS A 70 -23.49 1.38 2.19
N LYS A 71 -23.66 2.50 1.48
CA LYS A 71 -22.55 3.37 1.10
C LYS A 71 -21.88 4.01 2.31
N VAL A 72 -22.67 4.45 3.30
CA VAL A 72 -22.14 5.00 4.56
C VAL A 72 -21.36 3.92 5.33
N ARG A 73 -21.84 2.68 5.37
CA ARG A 73 -21.10 1.57 5.99
C ARG A 73 -19.77 1.32 5.28
N GLN A 74 -19.77 1.20 3.96
CA GLN A 74 -18.54 1.05 3.17
C GLN A 74 -17.54 2.18 3.39
N LEU A 75 -18.01 3.44 3.43
CA LEU A 75 -17.14 4.58 3.68
C LEU A 75 -16.52 4.55 5.08
N ARG A 76 -17.28 4.11 6.09
CA ARG A 76 -16.77 3.94 7.45
C ARG A 76 -15.76 2.80 7.54
N GLU A 77 -15.98 1.70 6.84
CA GLU A 77 -15.03 0.58 6.74
C GLU A 77 -13.70 1.06 6.13
N ILE A 78 -13.75 1.72 4.96
CA ILE A 78 -12.57 2.29 4.31
C ILE A 78 -11.86 3.30 5.22
N GLN A 79 -12.61 4.15 5.92
CA GLN A 79 -12.02 5.10 6.85
C GLN A 79 -11.29 4.39 8.00
N SER A 80 -11.90 3.34 8.58
CA SER A 80 -11.28 2.55 9.63
C SER A 80 -9.99 1.90 9.15
N GLU A 81 -10.03 1.25 7.99
CA GLU A 81 -8.85 0.62 7.38
C GLU A 81 -7.72 1.63 7.11
N LEU A 82 -8.07 2.83 6.65
CA LEU A 82 -7.09 3.90 6.41
C LEU A 82 -6.46 4.37 7.73
N ILE A 83 -7.27 4.57 8.78
CA ILE A 83 -6.76 4.96 10.11
C ILE A 83 -5.82 3.88 10.65
N ASP A 84 -6.19 2.61 10.54
CA ASP A 84 -5.38 1.50 11.01
C ASP A 84 -4.05 1.43 10.24
N ALA A 85 -4.10 1.52 8.91
CA ALA A 85 -2.91 1.56 8.07
C ALA A 85 -2.01 2.77 8.40
N ALA A 86 -2.58 3.95 8.62
CA ALA A 86 -1.83 5.15 8.99
C ALA A 86 -1.17 5.00 10.37
N SER A 87 -1.88 4.41 11.33
CA SER A 87 -1.36 4.13 12.68
C SER A 87 -0.20 3.14 12.65
N ILE A 88 -0.35 2.03 11.91
CA ILE A 88 0.73 1.03 11.71
C ILE A 88 1.95 1.69 11.05
N ASN A 89 1.74 2.50 10.02
CA ASN A 89 2.83 3.22 9.34
C ASN A 89 3.55 4.19 10.28
N ALA A 90 2.82 4.90 11.15
CA ALA A 90 3.42 5.78 12.16
C ALA A 90 4.28 5.00 13.15
N LEU A 91 3.77 3.86 13.67
CA LEU A 91 4.53 2.99 14.57
C LEU A 91 5.80 2.45 13.92
N THR A 92 5.72 1.97 12.67
CA THR A 92 6.90 1.50 11.92
C THR A 92 7.92 2.62 11.74
N ARG A 93 7.49 3.83 11.41
CA ARG A 93 8.39 4.98 11.28
C ARG A 93 9.09 5.30 12.60
N ASP A 94 8.34 5.37 13.69
CA ASP A 94 8.88 5.74 14.99
C ASP A 94 9.88 4.67 15.47
N ARG A 95 9.62 3.38 15.21
CA ARG A 95 10.59 2.29 15.44
C ARG A 95 11.86 2.43 14.63
N VAL A 96 11.75 2.80 13.36
CA VAL A 96 12.93 3.06 12.51
C VAL A 96 13.76 4.21 13.06
N PHE A 97 13.12 5.30 13.51
CA PHE A 97 13.83 6.44 14.09
C PHE A 97 14.53 6.10 15.41
N GLU A 98 13.85 5.39 16.31
CA GLU A 98 14.45 4.91 17.56
C GLU A 98 15.62 3.94 17.29
N SER A 99 15.48 3.05 16.30
CA SER A 99 16.55 2.14 15.90
C SER A 99 17.76 2.89 15.36
N VAL A 100 17.54 3.95 14.60
CA VAL A 100 18.60 4.83 14.08
C VAL A 100 19.32 5.54 15.23
N LEU A 101 18.60 6.06 16.23
CA LEU A 101 19.24 6.70 17.39
C LEU A 101 20.15 5.71 18.13
N LYS A 102 19.64 4.51 18.46
CA LYS A 102 20.43 3.45 19.10
C LYS A 102 21.64 3.04 18.26
N LEU A 103 21.48 2.98 16.95
CA LEU A 103 22.58 2.68 16.03
C LEU A 103 23.71 3.73 16.11
N LEU A 104 23.35 5.01 16.24
CA LEU A 104 24.31 6.11 16.35
C LEU A 104 24.95 6.22 17.74
N GLU A 105 24.38 5.60 18.77
CA GLU A 105 24.94 5.53 20.13
C GLU A 105 26.06 4.50 20.29
N ALA A 106 26.29 3.65 19.28
CA ALA A 106 27.37 2.66 19.30
C ALA A 106 28.73 3.32 19.57
N LYS A 107 29.50 2.79 20.53
CA LYS A 107 30.79 3.36 20.96
C LYS A 107 31.99 2.75 20.25
N SER A 108 31.75 1.73 19.44
CA SER A 108 32.76 1.09 18.61
C SER A 108 32.15 0.50 17.34
N PHE A 109 32.99 0.25 16.34
CA PHE A 109 32.57 -0.49 15.14
C PHE A 109 32.04 -1.89 15.49
N GLU A 110 32.58 -2.53 16.53
CA GLU A 110 32.08 -3.83 16.99
C GLU A 110 30.66 -3.76 17.54
N GLU A 111 30.38 -2.75 18.36
CA GLU A 111 29.04 -2.50 18.89
C GLU A 111 28.05 -2.17 17.77
N LEU A 112 28.46 -1.41 16.76
CA LEU A 112 27.63 -1.09 15.60
C LEU A 112 27.23 -2.38 14.84
N ILE A 113 28.21 -3.22 14.50
CA ILE A 113 27.95 -4.48 13.78
C ILE A 113 27.12 -5.41 14.66
N ALA A 114 27.46 -5.53 15.94
CA ALA A 114 26.70 -6.34 16.89
C ALA A 114 25.24 -5.89 16.99
N TYR A 115 24.98 -4.58 17.04
CA TYR A 115 23.61 -4.05 17.04
C TYR A 115 22.86 -4.41 15.75
N ILE A 116 23.52 -4.39 14.59
CA ILE A 116 22.86 -4.74 13.31
C ILE A 116 22.58 -6.24 13.21
N THR A 117 23.54 -7.10 13.59
CA THR A 117 23.48 -8.54 13.28
C THR A 117 22.90 -9.41 14.39
N LYS A 118 22.90 -8.94 15.65
CA LYS A 118 22.38 -9.75 16.75
C LYS A 118 20.85 -9.71 16.79
N PRO A 119 20.19 -10.80 17.24
CA PRO A 119 18.73 -10.85 17.31
C PRO A 119 18.10 -9.79 18.23
N ASP A 120 18.79 -9.40 19.30
CA ASP A 120 18.35 -8.41 20.29
C ASP A 120 18.58 -6.95 19.88
N GLY A 121 19.23 -6.71 18.73
CA GLY A 121 19.54 -5.39 18.22
C GLY A 121 18.49 -4.87 17.24
N LEU A 122 18.91 -4.65 16.00
CA LEU A 122 18.08 -4.07 14.94
C LEU A 122 16.87 -4.95 14.60
N ALA A 123 17.03 -6.28 14.65
CA ALA A 123 15.93 -7.22 14.39
C ALA A 123 14.79 -7.02 15.40
N ALA A 124 15.10 -7.06 16.70
CA ALA A 124 14.12 -6.80 17.76
C ALA A 124 13.51 -5.40 17.68
N ALA A 125 14.32 -4.37 17.37
CA ALA A 125 13.83 -2.99 17.30
C ALA A 125 12.84 -2.73 16.16
N LEU A 126 12.95 -3.51 15.07
CA LEU A 126 12.07 -3.44 13.90
C LEU A 126 10.98 -4.52 13.88
N GLU A 127 10.87 -5.35 14.93
CA GLU A 127 9.99 -6.53 14.97
C GLU A 127 10.20 -7.46 13.77
N LEU A 128 11.46 -7.84 13.56
CA LEU A 128 11.90 -8.77 12.53
C LEU A 128 12.52 -10.01 13.18
N ASP A 129 12.41 -11.15 12.49
CA ASP A 129 12.98 -12.41 12.95
C ASP A 129 14.49 -12.46 12.79
N THR A 130 15.01 -11.85 11.73
CA THR A 130 16.45 -11.88 11.47
C THR A 130 16.91 -10.69 10.65
N VAL A 131 18.13 -10.24 10.92
CA VAL A 131 18.83 -9.26 10.12
C VAL A 131 20.23 -9.80 9.84
N ALA A 132 20.61 -9.78 8.56
CA ALA A 132 21.94 -10.17 8.12
C ALA A 132 22.60 -8.99 7.40
N LEU A 133 23.86 -8.75 7.74
CA LEU A 133 24.70 -7.78 7.06
C LEU A 133 25.75 -8.52 6.24
N ALA A 134 25.79 -8.27 4.94
CA ALA A 134 26.71 -8.91 4.02
C ALA A 134 27.59 -7.89 3.30
N ILE A 135 28.82 -8.27 2.98
CA ILE A 135 29.77 -7.45 2.22
C ILE A 135 30.34 -8.30 1.10
N GLU A 136 30.46 -7.73 -0.10
CA GLU A 136 31.15 -8.40 -1.20
C GLU A 136 32.66 -8.46 -0.95
N SER A 137 33.25 -9.63 -1.22
CA SER A 137 34.69 -9.82 -1.18
C SER A 137 35.21 -10.31 -2.52
N ARG A 138 36.43 -9.88 -2.85
CA ARG A 138 37.20 -10.41 -3.98
C ARG A 138 37.94 -11.71 -3.64
N ALA A 139 37.93 -12.13 -2.37
CA ALA A 139 38.52 -13.40 -1.95
C ALA A 139 37.45 -14.51 -2.05
N ASP A 140 37.77 -15.56 -2.80
CA ASP A 140 36.85 -16.51 -3.46
C ASP A 140 36.13 -17.52 -2.55
N ALA A 141 35.61 -17.13 -1.38
CA ALA A 141 34.79 -18.02 -0.56
C ALA A 141 33.60 -17.29 0.09
N PRO A 142 32.35 -17.55 -0.35
CA PRO A 142 31.17 -17.12 0.41
C PRO A 142 31.13 -17.84 1.78
N GLY A 143 30.79 -17.11 2.84
CA GLY A 143 30.81 -17.68 4.19
C GLY A 143 30.47 -16.71 5.33
N LEU A 144 30.54 -17.20 6.57
CA LEU A 144 30.54 -16.34 7.76
C LEU A 144 31.89 -15.64 7.85
N GLY A 145 31.87 -14.33 7.65
CA GLY A 145 33.00 -13.45 7.90
C GLY A 145 33.19 -13.15 9.39
N VAL A 146 34.08 -12.20 9.66
CA VAL A 146 34.42 -11.78 11.02
C VAL A 146 33.21 -11.09 11.66
N ARG A 147 32.92 -11.41 12.94
CA ARG A 147 31.96 -10.68 13.80
C ARG A 147 30.50 -10.67 13.29
N GLY A 148 30.06 -11.73 12.63
CA GLY A 148 28.65 -11.87 12.19
C GLY A 148 28.35 -11.25 10.82
N LEU A 149 29.35 -10.67 10.16
CA LEU A 149 29.25 -10.25 8.76
C LEU A 149 29.19 -11.48 7.84
N ARG A 150 28.31 -11.46 6.85
CA ARG A 150 28.28 -12.44 5.75
C ARG A 150 29.23 -11.97 4.65
N ILE A 151 29.96 -12.89 4.03
CA ILE A 151 30.78 -12.61 2.86
C ILE A 151 30.04 -13.10 1.64
N LEU A 152 29.77 -12.19 0.69
CA LEU A 152 29.27 -12.51 -0.64
C LEU A 152 30.42 -12.53 -1.63
N GLU A 153 30.28 -13.35 -2.66
CA GLU A 153 31.14 -13.27 -3.84
C GLU A 153 30.95 -11.94 -4.56
N ALA A 154 31.92 -11.54 -5.37
CA ALA A 154 31.80 -10.37 -6.23
C ALA A 154 30.51 -10.43 -7.09
N GLY A 155 29.74 -9.35 -7.08
CA GLY A 155 28.45 -9.25 -7.76
C GLY A 155 27.31 -10.02 -7.09
N GLY A 156 27.52 -10.60 -5.90
CA GLY A 156 26.47 -11.30 -5.14
C GLY A 156 25.31 -10.38 -4.76
N THR A 157 25.58 -9.10 -4.49
CA THR A 157 24.57 -8.07 -4.22
C THR A 157 23.70 -7.81 -5.45
N ASP A 158 24.32 -7.70 -6.62
CA ASP A 158 23.58 -7.52 -7.89
C ASP A 158 22.77 -8.76 -8.26
N ARG A 159 23.26 -9.98 -7.96
CA ARG A 159 22.49 -11.21 -8.15
C ARG A 159 21.28 -11.27 -7.22
N ALA A 160 21.45 -10.90 -5.95
CA ALA A 160 20.37 -10.92 -4.96
C ALA A 160 19.30 -9.85 -5.23
N MET A 161 19.69 -8.67 -5.69
CA MET A 161 18.79 -7.50 -5.82
C MET A 161 18.43 -7.07 -7.23
N GLY A 162 19.09 -7.63 -8.26
CA GLY A 162 19.05 -7.07 -9.61
C GLY A 162 19.91 -5.81 -9.73
N SER A 163 20.31 -5.49 -10.96
CA SER A 163 21.17 -4.34 -11.25
C SER A 163 20.43 -3.03 -10.97
N GLY A 164 21.07 -2.12 -10.21
CA GLY A 164 20.61 -0.75 -10.01
C GLY A 164 19.52 -0.53 -8.94
N SER A 165 18.88 -1.58 -8.43
CA SER A 165 17.91 -1.46 -7.33
C SER A 165 18.60 -1.14 -6.00
N LYS A 166 18.07 -0.14 -5.28
CA LYS A 166 18.51 0.22 -3.92
C LYS A 166 17.84 -0.62 -2.85
N VAL A 167 16.56 -0.93 -3.05
CA VAL A 167 15.77 -1.78 -2.16
C VAL A 167 14.98 -2.77 -3.00
N ARG A 168 14.87 -4.00 -2.53
CA ARG A 168 13.99 -5.04 -3.08
C ARG A 168 13.17 -5.63 -1.94
N LEU A 169 11.84 -5.64 -2.12
CA LEU A 169 10.90 -6.29 -1.21
C LEU A 169 10.40 -7.57 -1.88
N SER A 170 10.36 -8.67 -1.14
CA SER A 170 9.94 -9.98 -1.65
C SER A 170 9.02 -10.66 -0.62
N ALA A 171 7.82 -11.01 -1.05
CA ALA A 171 6.88 -11.85 -0.30
C ALA A 171 6.96 -13.31 -0.76
N HIS A 172 6.56 -14.25 0.10
CA HIS A 172 6.51 -15.70 -0.19
C HIS A 172 7.83 -16.26 -0.75
N ILE A 173 8.95 -15.92 -0.13
CA ILE A 173 10.26 -16.35 -0.61
C ILE A 173 10.56 -17.81 -0.27
N GLU A 174 11.44 -18.42 -1.06
CA GLU A 174 12.08 -19.67 -0.68
C GLU A 174 13.20 -19.41 0.35
N PRO A 175 13.44 -20.35 1.29
CA PRO A 175 14.52 -20.24 2.26
C PRO A 175 15.87 -19.96 1.60
N ASN A 176 16.59 -18.95 2.09
CA ASN A 176 17.93 -18.60 1.62
C ASN A 176 18.99 -18.79 2.72
N PRO A 177 19.58 -19.99 2.87
CA PRO A 177 20.63 -20.26 3.85
C PRO A 177 21.89 -19.40 3.66
N GLY A 178 22.14 -18.92 2.45
CA GLY A 178 23.31 -18.07 2.16
C GLY A 178 23.25 -16.73 2.90
N LEU A 179 22.06 -16.13 3.02
CA LEU A 179 21.85 -14.88 3.75
C LEU A 179 21.52 -15.11 5.22
N TYR A 180 20.58 -16.01 5.50
CA TYR A 180 19.99 -16.16 6.82
C TYR A 180 20.54 -17.32 7.66
N GLY A 181 21.38 -18.19 7.08
CA GLY A 181 21.97 -19.33 7.78
C GLY A 181 20.91 -20.25 8.39
N SER A 182 21.03 -20.54 9.68
CA SER A 182 20.08 -21.40 10.42
C SER A 182 18.66 -20.84 10.48
N SER A 183 18.49 -19.53 10.36
CA SER A 183 17.17 -18.89 10.41
C SER A 183 16.42 -18.97 9.09
N ALA A 184 17.07 -19.37 7.98
CA ALA A 184 16.49 -19.35 6.64
C ALA A 184 15.16 -20.10 6.51
N GLY A 185 14.98 -21.20 7.24
CA GLY A 185 13.74 -21.98 7.21
C GLY A 185 12.52 -21.27 7.83
N HIS A 186 12.75 -20.19 8.57
CA HIS A 186 11.69 -19.40 9.22
C HIS A 186 11.45 -18.06 8.50
N VAL A 187 12.19 -17.75 7.43
CA VAL A 187 12.02 -16.50 6.68
C VAL A 187 11.10 -16.77 5.50
N HIS A 188 9.96 -16.09 5.50
CA HIS A 188 8.92 -16.20 4.46
C HIS A 188 8.75 -14.90 3.66
N SER A 189 9.27 -13.78 4.16
CA SER A 189 9.42 -12.55 3.38
C SER A 189 10.74 -11.85 3.71
N GLU A 190 11.25 -11.06 2.77
CA GLU A 190 12.49 -10.31 2.96
C GLU A 190 12.45 -8.90 2.36
N ALA A 191 13.22 -8.01 2.98
CA ALA A 191 13.66 -6.77 2.37
C ALA A 191 15.18 -6.73 2.27
N LEU A 192 15.66 -6.52 1.05
CA LEU A 192 17.07 -6.39 0.73
C LEU A 192 17.40 -4.93 0.44
N VAL A 193 18.42 -4.38 1.09
CA VAL A 193 18.86 -2.99 0.94
C VAL A 193 20.33 -2.95 0.53
N ARG A 194 20.64 -2.26 -0.57
CA ARG A 194 22.01 -2.04 -1.04
C ARG A 194 22.70 -1.06 -0.09
N LEU A 195 23.93 -1.39 0.31
CA LEU A 195 24.79 -0.49 1.06
C LEU A 195 26.00 -0.11 0.22
N THR A 196 26.20 1.18 0.00
CA THR A 196 27.34 1.76 -0.73
C THR A 196 28.19 2.61 0.21
N PHE A 197 29.19 2.01 0.83
CA PHE A 197 30.05 2.71 1.80
C PHE A 197 30.98 3.75 1.17
N SER A 198 31.54 3.46 -0.01
CA SER A 198 32.36 4.37 -0.82
C SER A 198 32.50 3.87 -2.26
N ARG A 199 33.09 4.67 -3.16
CA ARG A 199 33.37 4.26 -4.57
C ARG A 199 34.49 3.21 -4.69
N THR A 200 35.33 3.09 -3.66
CA THR A 200 36.53 2.23 -3.68
C THR A 200 36.36 0.98 -2.82
N THR A 201 35.27 0.88 -2.07
CA THR A 201 34.93 -0.29 -1.25
C THR A 201 33.90 -1.15 -1.94
N PRO A 202 33.96 -2.48 -1.79
CA PRO A 202 32.91 -3.37 -2.27
C PRO A 202 31.53 -2.96 -1.70
N PRO A 203 30.44 -3.18 -2.46
CA PRO A 203 29.10 -2.95 -1.96
C PRO A 203 28.76 -3.95 -0.85
N GLY A 204 27.84 -3.53 0.02
CA GLY A 204 27.22 -4.38 1.01
C GLY A 204 25.74 -4.59 0.74
N LEU A 205 25.16 -5.53 1.48
CA LEU A 205 23.75 -5.87 1.46
C LEU A 205 23.26 -5.99 2.89
N LEU A 206 22.19 -5.28 3.22
CA LEU A 206 21.41 -5.53 4.43
C LEU A 206 20.19 -6.36 4.05
N ALA A 207 20.07 -7.54 4.65
CA ALA A 207 18.93 -8.43 4.45
C ALA A 207 18.11 -8.48 5.73
N LEU A 208 16.84 -8.08 5.62
CA LEU A 208 15.85 -8.04 6.69
C LEU A 208 14.89 -9.20 6.42
N GLY A 209 14.77 -10.15 7.34
CA GLY A 209 13.95 -11.34 7.17
C GLY A 209 12.80 -11.38 8.17
N SER A 210 11.63 -11.81 7.71
CA SER A 210 10.43 -12.00 8.53
C SER A 210 9.78 -13.37 8.26
N ALA A 211 9.20 -13.96 9.31
CA ALA A 211 8.34 -15.14 9.25
C ALA A 211 6.94 -14.84 8.70
N HIS A 212 6.53 -13.58 8.64
CA HIS A 212 5.28 -13.18 8.03
C HIS A 212 5.44 -13.00 6.53
N ALA A 213 4.82 -13.87 5.73
CA ALA A 213 5.00 -13.90 4.27
C ALA A 213 4.59 -12.61 3.55
N GLU A 214 3.66 -11.84 4.12
CA GLU A 214 3.14 -10.58 3.55
C GLU A 214 3.81 -9.32 4.13
N GLN A 215 4.73 -9.45 5.10
CA GLN A 215 5.32 -8.29 5.77
C GLN A 215 6.14 -7.42 4.80
N PHE A 216 6.84 -8.02 3.84
CA PHE A 216 7.60 -7.31 2.80
C PHE A 216 7.00 -7.49 1.40
N HIS A 217 5.73 -7.12 1.25
CA HIS A 217 5.05 -7.21 -0.05
C HIS A 217 5.63 -6.20 -1.07
N PRO A 218 5.85 -6.58 -2.35
CA PRO A 218 6.48 -5.71 -3.37
C PRO A 218 5.77 -4.37 -3.66
N THR A 219 4.49 -4.24 -3.30
CA THR A 219 3.72 -3.00 -3.49
C THR A 219 3.91 -1.97 -2.36
N GLN A 220 4.55 -2.34 -1.26
CA GLN A 220 4.79 -1.44 -0.14
C GLN A 220 5.86 -0.38 -0.50
N ALA A 221 5.76 0.77 0.16
CA ALA A 221 6.80 1.79 0.06
C ALA A 221 8.07 1.35 0.82
N ALA A 222 9.23 1.58 0.21
CA ALA A 222 10.53 1.19 0.75
C ALA A 222 11.33 2.37 1.36
N ASP A 223 10.73 3.56 1.46
CA ASP A 223 11.42 4.82 1.78
C ASP A 223 12.14 4.78 3.14
N LEU A 224 11.50 4.17 4.15
CA LEU A 224 12.10 4.02 5.49
C LEU A 224 13.31 3.08 5.48
N LEU A 225 13.27 2.03 4.65
CA LEU A 225 14.38 1.09 4.51
C LEU A 225 15.52 1.71 3.71
N GLU A 226 15.22 2.50 2.67
CA GLU A 226 16.23 3.30 1.98
C GLU A 226 16.89 4.31 2.94
N PHE A 227 16.09 4.98 3.77
CA PHE A 227 16.62 5.88 4.81
C PHE A 227 17.53 5.14 5.79
N LEU A 228 17.09 4.00 6.33
CA LEU A 228 17.88 3.18 7.24
C LEU A 228 19.21 2.75 6.60
N GLY A 229 19.17 2.25 5.37
CA GLY A 229 20.38 1.88 4.62
C GLY A 229 21.36 3.05 4.48
N ARG A 230 20.85 4.24 4.13
CA ARG A 230 21.64 5.48 4.03
C ARG A 230 22.26 5.91 5.36
N VAL A 231 21.60 5.67 6.48
CA VAL A 231 22.15 5.92 7.82
C VAL A 231 23.28 4.95 8.12
N ILE A 232 23.04 3.65 7.88
CA ILE A 232 24.04 2.59 8.10
C ILE A 232 25.30 2.85 7.27
N GLU A 233 25.16 3.21 5.99
CA GLU A 233 26.28 3.60 5.11
C GLU A 233 27.16 4.68 5.75
N ARG A 234 26.54 5.72 6.31
CA ARG A 234 27.22 6.87 6.93
C ARG A 234 27.88 6.48 8.24
N ALA A 235 27.18 5.71 9.08
CA ALA A 235 27.71 5.22 10.35
C ALA A 235 28.94 4.34 10.11
N VAL A 236 28.86 3.37 9.19
CA VAL A 236 29.99 2.50 8.83
C VAL A 236 31.14 3.29 8.24
N ARG A 237 30.87 4.25 7.34
CA ARG A 237 31.92 5.12 6.79
C ARG A 237 32.65 5.91 7.88
N GLN A 238 31.92 6.44 8.87
CA GLN A 238 32.51 7.21 9.96
C GLN A 238 33.51 6.38 10.79
N TRP A 239 33.22 5.09 10.98
CA TRP A 239 34.14 4.19 11.67
C TRP A 239 35.33 3.71 10.83
N LEU A 240 35.21 3.76 9.51
CA LEU A 240 36.24 3.30 8.55
C LEU A 240 37.05 4.45 7.91
N ASP A 241 36.83 5.71 8.31
CA ASP A 241 37.47 6.91 7.77
C ASP A 241 37.43 6.99 6.22
N LEU A 242 36.33 6.55 5.60
CA LEU A 242 36.22 6.52 4.13
C LEU A 242 35.89 7.91 3.55
N PRO A 243 36.49 8.32 2.42
CA PRO A 243 36.28 9.64 1.80
C PRO A 243 34.84 9.80 1.30
N ARG A 244 34.22 10.99 1.43
CA ARG A 244 32.79 11.26 1.09
C ARG A 244 32.42 10.88 -0.36
N THR A 245 31.24 10.29 -0.55
CA THR A 245 30.63 10.12 -1.87
C THR A 245 29.94 11.43 -2.24
N VAL A 246 30.50 12.18 -3.18
CA VAL A 246 29.80 13.25 -3.91
C VAL A 246 28.96 12.60 -5.00
#